data_AF-A0A938B6S6-F1
#
_entry.id   AF-A0A938B6S6-F1
#
_cell.length_a   1.000
_cell.length_b   1.000
_cell.length_c   1.000
_cell.angle_alpha   90.00
_cell.angle_beta   90.00
_cell.angle_gamma   90.00
#
_symmetry.space_group_name_H-M   'P 1'
#
loop_
_entity.id
_entity.type
_entity.pdbx_description
1 polymer ?
#
loop_
_entity_poly.entity_id
_entity_poly.type
_entity_poly.pdbx_seq_one_letter_code
_entity_poly.pdbx_strand_id
1 'polypeptide(L)' 'MYVEPGAPHHHPHFHAYYQNHIAVYNIDSIEMLSGMLPRRQQHLVEAWVELHQDELLENWERLQSGKLSYKIAPLR' A
#
# COMPACT_ATOMS: atom_id res chain seq x y z
N MET A 1 -0.73 6.31 -0.43
CA MET A 1 -0.52 6.14 -1.87
C MET A 1 -0.47 7.55 -2.45
N TYR A 2 0.63 7.94 -3.06
CA TYR A 2 0.83 9.29 -3.61
C TYR A 2 0.98 9.19 -5.12
N VAL A 3 0.56 10.23 -5.84
CA VAL A 3 0.79 10.35 -7.28
C VAL A 3 2.22 10.82 -7.49
N GLU A 4 3.06 10.02 -8.14
CA GLU A 4 4.45 10.38 -8.47
C GLU A 4 4.59 10.62 -10.00
N PRO A 5 4.69 11.88 -10.45
CA PRO A 5 4.80 12.18 -11.87
C PRO A 5 6.17 11.75 -12.43
N GLY A 6 6.18 10.82 -13.39
CA GLY A 6 7.38 10.46 -14.16
C GLY A 6 8.15 9.21 -13.71
N ALA A 7 7.73 8.54 -12.62
CA ALA A 7 8.23 7.22 -12.27
C ALA A 7 7.29 6.16 -12.86
N PRO A 8 7.78 5.23 -13.71
CA PRO A 8 6.94 4.16 -14.23
C PRO A 8 6.72 3.12 -13.11
N HIS A 9 5.74 3.39 -12.25
CA HIS A 9 5.23 2.40 -11.32
C HIS A 9 4.35 1.42 -12.10
N HIS A 10 4.98 0.41 -12.70
CA HIS A 10 4.27 -0.61 -13.46
C HIS A 10 3.44 -1.56 -12.58
N HIS A 11 3.54 -1.46 -11.25
CA HIS A 11 2.85 -2.34 -10.32
C HIS A 11 2.12 -1.54 -9.22
N PRO A 12 0.85 -1.89 -8.91
CA PRO A 12 0.12 -1.35 -7.77
C PRO A 12 0.90 -1.51 -6.47
N HIS A 13 1.12 -0.40 -5.76
CA HIS A 13 1.85 -0.42 -4.49
C HIS A 13 1.35 0.66 -3.52
N PHE A 14 1.60 0.47 -2.22
CA PHE A 14 1.31 1.47 -1.20
C PHE A 14 2.45 1.58 -0.18
N HIS A 15 2.45 2.69 0.57
CA HIS A 15 3.46 2.97 1.59
C HIS A 15 2.86 2.75 2.97
N ALA A 16 3.58 2.03 3.81
CA ALA A 16 3.29 1.84 5.23
C ALA A 16 4.30 2.60 6.09
N TYR A 17 3.80 3.34 7.07
CA TYR A 17 4.62 4.18 7.96
C TYR A 17 4.43 3.74 9.40
N TYR A 18 5.52 3.56 10.14
CA TYR A 18 5.50 3.27 11.57
C TYR A 18 6.71 3.89 12.28
N GLN A 19 6.47 4.91 13.11
CA GLN A 19 7.53 5.69 13.75
C GLN A 19 8.54 6.19 12.70
N ASN A 20 9.82 5.78 12.83
CA ASN A 20 10.90 6.14 11.91
C ASN A 20 11.09 5.11 10.78
N HIS A 21 10.18 4.14 10.66
CA HIS A 21 10.22 3.07 9.66
C HIS A 21 9.22 3.35 8.54
N ILE A 22 9.64 3.05 7.31
CA ILE A 22 8.83 3.18 6.10
C ILE A 22 9.05 1.91 5.29
N ALA A 23 7.98 1.34 4.76
CA ALA A 23 8.04 0.25 3.81
C ALA A 23 7.07 0.48 2.64
N VAL A 24 7.44 -0.03 1.47
CA VAL A 24 6.64 -0.03 0.26
C VAL A 24 6.22 -1.47 -0.01
N TYR A 25 4.92 -1.70 -0.23
CA TYR A 25 4.36 -3.02 -0.48
C TYR A 25 3.70 -3.08 -1.84
N ASN A 26 3.92 -4.19 -2.56
CA ASN A 26 3.15 -4.55 -3.73
C ASN A 26 1.74 -4.97 -3.30
N ILE A 27 0.71 -4.48 -3.98
CA ILE A 27 -0.68 -4.83 -3.64
C ILE A 27 -1.01 -6.22 -4.17
N ASP A 28 -0.56 -6.61 -5.37
CA ASP A 28 -0.87 -7.89 -6.00
C ASP A 28 -0.22 -9.07 -5.28
N SER A 29 1.08 -8.97 -4.97
CA SER A 29 1.83 -10.06 -4.33
C SER A 29 1.87 -9.98 -2.79
N ILE A 30 1.47 -8.85 -2.21
CA ILE A 30 1.52 -8.60 -0.76
C ILE A 30 2.97 -8.65 -0.23
N GLU A 31 3.95 -8.44 -1.11
CA GLU A 31 5.37 -8.44 -0.75
C GLU A 31 5.90 -7.04 -0.48
N MET A 32 6.82 -6.92 0.47
CA MET A 32 7.58 -5.70 0.69
C MET A 32 8.59 -5.50 -0.45
N LEU A 33 8.43 -4.41 -1.20
CA LEU A 33 9.31 -4.03 -2.31
C LEU A 33 10.56 -3.27 -1.84
N SER A 34 10.42 -2.44 -0.81
CA SER A 34 11.50 -1.60 -0.29
C SER A 34 11.22 -1.15 1.14
N GLY A 35 12.28 -0.73 1.83
CA GLY A 35 12.21 -0.22 3.20
C GLY A 35 12.22 -1.34 4.25
N MET A 36 11.64 -1.05 5.41
CA MET A 36 11.62 -1.97 6.54
C MET A 36 10.51 -1.57 7.51
N LEU A 37 9.91 -2.55 8.17
CA LEU A 37 9.14 -2.37 9.40
C LEU A 37 9.62 -3.39 10.44
N PRO A 38 9.42 -3.17 11.74
CA PRO A 38 9.62 -4.24 12.72
C PRO A 38 8.66 -5.41 12.42
N ARG A 39 9.08 -6.64 12.71
CA ARG A 39 8.37 -7.88 12.30
C ARG A 39 6.89 -7.90 12.65
N ARG A 40 6.51 -7.40 13.84
CA ARG A 40 5.10 -7.33 14.24
C ARG A 40 4.28 -6.42 13.32
N GLN A 41 4.84 -5.28 12.92
CA GLN A 41 4.18 -4.33 12.02
C GLN A 41 4.12 -4.85 10.59
N GLN A 42 5.13 -5.61 10.14
CA GLN A 42 5.07 -6.31 8.85
C GLN A 42 3.84 -7.22 8.78
N HIS A 43 3.70 -8.14 9.74
CA HIS A 43 2.56 -9.05 9.77
C HIS A 43 1.20 -8.33 9.87
N LEU A 44 1.12 -7.21 10.59
CA LEU A 44 -0.12 -6.41 10.67
C LEU A 44 -0.46 -5.77 9.32
N VAL A 45 0.55 -5.26 8.60
CA VAL A 45 0.35 -4.68 7.27
C VAL A 45 -0.04 -5.78 6.28
N GLU A 46 0.68 -6.88 6.23
CA GLU A 46 0.38 -8.02 5.35
C GLU A 46 -1.04 -8.56 5.58
N ALA A 47 -1.44 -8.77 6.83
CA ALA A 47 -2.80 -9.20 7.17
C ALA A 47 -3.86 -8.16 6.78
N TRP A 48 -3.55 -6.87 6.90
CA TRP A 48 -4.44 -5.81 6.47
C TRP A 48 -4.57 -5.74 4.94
N VAL A 49 -3.48 -5.93 4.19
CA VAL A 49 -3.52 -5.99 2.72
C VAL A 49 -4.34 -7.18 2.25
N GLU A 50 -4.14 -8.36 2.83
CA GLU A 50 -4.89 -9.57 2.48
C GLU A 50 -6.41 -9.35 2.59
N LEU A 51 -6.87 -8.66 3.63
CA LEU A 51 -8.29 -8.40 3.85
C LEU A 51 -8.87 -7.29 2.97
N HIS A 52 -8.02 -6.40 2.45
CA HIS A 52 -8.43 -5.16 1.79
C HIS A 52 -7.82 -4.99 0.39
N GLN A 53 -7.36 -6.08 -0.23
CA GLN A 53 -6.64 -6.04 -1.51
C GLN A 53 -7.48 -5.39 -2.62
N ASP A 54 -8.75 -5.75 -2.74
CA ASP A 54 -9.67 -5.18 -3.74
C ASP A 54 -9.86 -3.66 -3.56
N GLU A 55 -10.02 -3.20 -2.31
CA GLU A 55 -10.16 -1.78 -2.00
C GLU A 55 -8.87 -0.99 -2.28
N LEU A 56 -7.71 -1.62 -2.07
CA LEU A 56 -6.40 -1.05 -2.42
C LEU A 56 -6.22 -0.93 -3.93
N LEU A 57 -6.62 -1.94 -4.70
CA LEU A 57 -6.59 -1.91 -6.16
C LEU A 57 -7.56 -0.87 -6.73
N GLU A 58 -8.77 -0.74 -6.16
CA GLU A 58 -9.68 0.32 -6.58
C GLU A 58 -9.08 1.70 -6.29
N ASN A 59 -8.48 1.89 -5.12
CA ASN A 59 -7.80 3.14 -4.78
C ASN A 59 -6.62 3.45 -5.70
N TRP A 60 -5.87 2.42 -6.12
CA TRP A 60 -4.82 2.55 -7.13
C TRP A 60 -5.38 3.07 -8.46
N GLU A 61 -6.39 2.42 -9.02
CA GLU A 61 -7.02 2.83 -10.28
C GLU A 61 -7.64 4.23 -10.21
N ARG A 62 -8.23 4.59 -9.06
CA ARG A 62 -8.74 5.94 -8.82
C ARG A 62 -7.62 6.97 -8.90
N LEU A 63 -6.51 6.74 -8.21
CA LEU A 63 -5.38 7.67 -8.22
C LEU A 63 -4.72 7.79 -9.60
N GLN A 64 -4.57 6.67 -10.32
CA GLN A 64 -4.07 6.66 -11.69
C GLN A 64 -4.98 7.42 -12.66
N SER A 65 -6.30 7.42 -12.41
CA SER A 65 -7.28 8.20 -13.17
C SER A 65 -7.48 9.64 -12.67
N GLY A 66 -6.61 10.14 -11.78
CA GLY A 66 -6.68 11.50 -11.23
C GLY A 66 -7.82 11.72 -10.24
N LYS A 67 -8.44 10.66 -9.73
CA LYS A 67 -9.49 10.69 -8.72
C LYS A 67 -8.90 10.52 -7.32
N LEU A 68 -9.63 10.99 -6.32
CA LEU A 68 -9.28 10.78 -4.92
C LEU A 68 -9.52 9.33 -4.49
N SER A 69 -8.58 8.78 -3.73
CA SER A 69 -8.77 7.56 -2.96
C SER A 69 -9.77 7.76 -1.81
N TYR A 70 -10.31 6.68 -1.27
CA TYR A 70 -11.12 6.66 -0.06
C TYR A 70 -10.39 5.99 1.10
N LYS A 71 -10.96 6.10 2.30
CA LYS A 71 -10.41 5.45 3.50
C LYS A 71 -10.87 4.00 3.56
N ILE A 72 -9.90 3.09 3.74
CA ILE A 72 -10.14 1.67 4.00
C ILE A 72 -10.18 1.47 5.52
N ALA A 73 -11.03 0.55 5.98
CA ALA A 73 -11.15 0.25 7.41
C ALA A 73 -9.84 -0.32 7.99
N PRO A 74 -9.49 -0.03 9.25
CA PRO A 74 -8.31 -0.61 9.89
C PRO A 74 -8.52 -2.10 10.25
N LEU A 75 -7.41 -2.81 10.45
CA LEU A 75 -7.43 -4.18 10.98
C LEU A 75 -8.07 -4.21 12.38
N ARG A 76 -8.96 -5.18 12.62
CA ARG A 76 -9.69 -5.35 13.89
C ARG A 76 -8.99 -6.27 14.87
#